data_AF-A0A4V1XEM5-F1
#
_entry.id   AF-A0A4V1XEM5-F1
#
_cell.length_a   1.000
_cell.length_b   1.000
_cell.length_c   1.000
_cell.angle_alpha   90.00
_cell.angle_beta   90.00
_cell.angle_gamma   90.00
#
_symmetry.space_group_name_H-M   'P 1'
#
loop_
_entity.id
_entity.type
_entity.pdbx_description
1 polymer ?
#
loop_
_entity_poly.entity_id
_entity_poly.type
_entity_poly.pdbx_seq_one_letter_code
_entity_poly.pdbx_strand_id
1 'polypeptide(L)'
;MKIHHFPLLTALVGAVASAAAAALAAPELPLSAQGRWIVDASGARVKLRCVNWGGHMEANVPEGLHKQPVERIADIIAAAGFNCVRLTYSVDHALAPGVKVRDAFVSGAGSAGVQREAVDGLLARVAQKNPWVLEGGGATTRRVFERVIKSLWDRGVVTILDNHVSKAGWCCE
;
A
#
# COMPACT_ATOMS: atom_id res chain seq x y z
N MET A 1 44.47 -43.62 -45.96
CA MET A 1 43.09 -43.09 -45.98
C MET A 1 43.02 -41.99 -44.92
N LYS A 2 42.98 -40.72 -45.34
CA LYS A 2 42.94 -39.56 -44.42
C LYS A 2 41.49 -39.37 -43.95
N ILE A 3 41.25 -39.32 -42.64
CA ILE A 3 39.94 -38.96 -42.07
C ILE A 3 40.19 -37.81 -41.09
N HIS A 4 39.51 -36.70 -41.38
CA HIS A 4 39.69 -35.39 -40.77
C HIS A 4 39.17 -35.35 -39.33
N HIS A 5 39.95 -34.75 -38.41
CA HIS A 5 39.48 -34.37 -37.07
C HIS A 5 38.62 -33.10 -37.18
N PHE A 6 37.35 -33.19 -36.80
CA PHE A 6 36.48 -32.06 -36.53
C PHE A 6 36.58 -31.71 -35.04
N PRO A 7 36.96 -30.48 -34.63
CA PRO A 7 36.91 -30.12 -33.23
C PRO A 7 35.46 -29.83 -32.84
N LEU A 8 34.99 -30.48 -31.77
CA LEU A 8 33.75 -30.13 -31.10
C LEU A 8 33.90 -28.71 -30.51
N LEU A 9 33.14 -27.74 -31.02
CA LEU A 9 32.94 -26.46 -30.34
C LEU A 9 32.03 -26.70 -29.13
N THR A 10 32.60 -26.66 -27.93
CA THR A 10 31.84 -26.66 -26.69
C THR A 10 31.23 -25.26 -26.49
N ALA A 11 29.91 -25.13 -26.68
CA ALA A 11 29.21 -23.88 -26.40
C ALA A 11 29.10 -23.67 -24.88
N LEU A 12 29.76 -22.64 -24.34
CA LEU A 12 29.50 -22.16 -22.98
C LEU A 12 28.14 -21.43 -22.97
N VAL A 13 27.12 -22.09 -22.41
CA VAL A 13 25.88 -21.42 -22.02
C VAL A 13 26.15 -20.69 -20.71
N GLY A 14 26.39 -19.38 -20.78
CA GLY A 14 26.50 -18.54 -19.59
C GLY A 14 25.15 -18.45 -18.89
N ALA A 15 25.08 -18.91 -17.64
CA ALA A 15 23.91 -18.72 -16.79
C ALA A 15 23.76 -17.23 -16.47
N VAL A 16 22.77 -16.58 -17.09
CA VAL A 16 22.33 -15.24 -16.69
C VAL A 16 21.59 -15.41 -15.37
N ALA A 17 22.27 -15.15 -14.26
CA ALA A 17 21.62 -15.08 -12.96
C ALA A 17 20.65 -13.89 -12.98
N SER A 18 19.36 -14.17 -13.07
CA SER A 18 18.32 -13.18 -12.84
C SER A 18 18.47 -12.69 -11.40
N ALA A 19 18.92 -11.44 -11.22
CA ALA A 19 18.92 -10.80 -9.92
C ALA A 19 17.46 -10.61 -9.49
N ALA A 20 16.93 -11.59 -8.77
CA ALA A 20 15.71 -11.37 -7.99
C ALA A 20 16.04 -10.22 -7.05
N ALA A 21 15.34 -9.09 -7.19
CA ALA A 21 15.45 -7.99 -6.24
C ALA A 21 15.15 -8.57 -4.85
N ALA A 22 16.19 -8.69 -4.03
CA ALA A 22 16.01 -9.13 -2.65
C ALA A 22 15.02 -8.16 -2.01
N ALA A 23 13.88 -8.68 -1.57
CA ALA A 23 12.95 -7.91 -0.77
C ALA A 23 13.75 -7.32 0.40
N LEU A 24 13.76 -5.99 0.52
CA LEU A 24 14.38 -5.34 1.67
C LEU A 24 13.68 -5.89 2.92
N ALA A 25 14.46 -6.53 3.80
CA ALA A 25 13.95 -6.96 5.09
C ALA A 25 13.35 -5.75 5.82
N ALA A 26 12.19 -5.94 6.44
CA ALA A 26 11.60 -4.92 7.31
C ALA A 26 12.58 -4.58 8.43
N PRO A 27 12.70 -3.30 8.84
CA PRO A 27 13.49 -2.97 10.02
C PRO A 27 12.87 -3.54 11.29
N GLU A 28 13.69 -3.86 12.29
CA GLU A 28 13.20 -4.28 13.60
C GLU A 28 12.55 -3.10 14.35
N LEU A 29 11.27 -3.22 14.69
CA LEU A 29 10.56 -2.17 15.43
C LEU A 29 10.78 -2.30 16.94
N PRO A 30 10.73 -1.20 17.72
CA PRO A 30 10.44 0.17 17.29
C PRO A 30 11.65 0.88 16.67
N LEU A 31 11.37 1.83 15.77
CA LEU A 31 12.38 2.78 15.29
C LEU A 31 12.66 3.84 16.37
N SER A 32 13.89 4.33 16.43
CA SER A 32 14.30 5.43 17.32
C SER A 32 15.27 6.40 16.63
N ALA A 33 15.49 7.56 17.24
CA ALA A 33 16.47 8.52 16.77
C ALA A 33 17.81 8.34 17.52
N GLN A 34 18.91 8.27 16.77
CA GLN A 34 20.27 8.32 17.29
C GLN A 34 21.04 9.45 16.60
N GLY A 35 21.14 10.60 17.28
CA GLY A 35 21.62 11.84 16.68
C GLY A 35 20.76 12.24 15.49
N ARG A 36 21.36 12.31 14.29
CA ARG A 36 20.65 12.63 13.03
C ARG A 36 20.06 11.42 12.30
N TRP A 37 20.24 10.21 12.82
CA TRP A 37 19.84 8.99 12.15
C TRP A 37 18.58 8.40 12.76
N ILE A 38 17.78 7.76 11.92
CA ILE A 38 16.77 6.80 12.36
C ILE A 38 17.44 5.44 12.41
N VAL A 39 17.29 4.73 13.53
CA VAL A 39 17.80 3.38 13.73
C VAL A 39 16.66 2.44 14.13
N ASP A 40 16.82 1.17 13.82
CA ASP A 40 15.90 0.10 14.25
C ASP A 40 16.25 -0.39 15.66
N ALA A 41 15.50 -1.36 16.18
CA ALA A 41 15.69 -1.88 17.54
C ALA A 41 17.06 -2.56 17.76
N SER A 42 17.71 -3.02 16.69
CA SER A 42 19.07 -3.58 16.72
C SER A 42 20.17 -2.50 16.69
N GLY A 43 19.79 -1.23 16.47
CA GLY A 43 20.71 -0.12 16.27
C GLY A 43 21.15 0.05 14.80
N ALA A 44 20.60 -0.72 13.87
CA ALA A 44 20.93 -0.59 12.45
C ALA A 44 20.29 0.66 11.86
N ARG A 45 21.05 1.42 11.06
CA ARG A 45 20.55 2.65 10.44
C ARG A 45 19.48 2.36 9.39
N VAL A 46 18.32 2.99 9.54
CA VAL A 46 17.20 2.92 8.58
C VAL A 46 17.15 4.20 7.75
N LYS A 47 17.23 4.06 6.42
CA LYS A 47 16.97 5.17 5.48
C LYS A 47 15.59 5.01 4.88
N LEU A 48 14.67 5.89 5.27
CA LEU A 48 13.31 5.93 4.75
C LEU A 48 13.29 6.42 3.29
N ARG A 49 12.64 5.64 2.43
CA ARG A 49 12.34 5.92 1.02
C ARG A 49 10.83 5.73 0.90
N CYS A 50 10.08 6.79 1.16
CA CYS A 50 8.63 6.69 1.28
C CYS A 50 7.90 7.18 0.03
N VAL A 51 6.69 6.65 -0.14
CA VAL A 51 5.66 7.21 -1.01
C VAL A 51 4.46 7.65 -0.16
N ASN A 52 3.68 8.61 -0.64
CA ASN A 52 2.42 9.00 -0.01
C ASN A 52 1.27 8.15 -0.55
N TRP A 53 0.39 7.68 0.34
CA TRP A 53 -0.89 7.08 -0.04
C TRP A 53 -2.02 7.82 0.67
N GLY A 54 -2.84 8.54 -0.11
CA GLY A 54 -3.97 9.30 0.37
C GLY A 54 -5.06 8.37 0.92
N GLY A 55 -5.49 8.59 2.16
CA GLY A 55 -6.58 7.88 2.83
C GLY A 55 -7.44 8.76 3.73
N HIS A 56 -7.19 10.09 3.69
CA HIS A 56 -7.93 11.13 4.40
C HIS A 56 -9.06 11.75 3.55
N MET A 57 -9.29 11.22 2.34
CA MET A 57 -10.31 11.68 1.42
C MET A 57 -11.72 11.35 1.93
N GLU A 58 -12.76 11.85 1.26
CA GLU A 58 -14.15 11.89 1.74
C GLU A 58 -14.71 10.51 2.10
N ALA A 59 -14.23 9.44 1.46
CA ALA A 59 -14.66 8.07 1.73
C ALA A 59 -13.92 7.39 2.91
N ASN A 60 -12.93 8.04 3.51
CA ASN A 60 -12.12 7.53 4.62
C ASN A 60 -11.50 6.15 4.35
N VAL A 61 -11.12 5.90 3.11
CA VAL A 61 -10.39 4.72 2.68
C VAL A 61 -9.21 5.14 1.81
N PRO A 62 -8.09 4.38 1.80
CA PRO A 62 -6.98 4.68 0.90
C PRO A 62 -7.43 4.67 -0.56
N GLU A 63 -6.94 5.63 -1.33
CA GLU A 63 -7.35 5.84 -2.71
C GLU A 63 -6.94 4.69 -3.63
N GLY A 64 -7.65 4.55 -4.75
CA GLY A 64 -7.32 3.58 -5.81
C GLY A 64 -7.85 2.16 -5.60
N LEU A 65 -8.54 1.85 -4.49
CA LEU A 65 -9.13 0.51 -4.25
C LEU A 65 -10.23 0.12 -5.26
N HIS A 66 -10.80 1.09 -5.97
CA HIS A 66 -11.72 0.86 -7.08
C HIS A 66 -11.01 0.47 -8.39
N LYS A 67 -9.67 0.56 -8.44
CA LYS A 67 -8.84 0.20 -9.60
C LYS A 67 -8.09 -1.12 -9.38
N GLN A 68 -7.54 -1.33 -8.18
CA GLN A 68 -6.68 -2.47 -7.87
C GLN A 68 -6.99 -3.06 -6.47
N PRO A 69 -6.73 -4.35 -6.25
CA PRO A 69 -6.70 -4.93 -4.90
C PRO A 69 -5.65 -4.26 -4.01
N VAL A 70 -5.89 -4.18 -2.69
CA VAL A 70 -4.93 -3.64 -1.71
C VAL A 70 -3.54 -4.26 -1.89
N GLU A 71 -3.50 -5.58 -2.01
CA GLU A 71 -2.28 -6.37 -2.10
C GLU A 71 -1.49 -6.00 -3.36
N ARG A 72 -2.18 -5.77 -4.49
CA ARG A 72 -1.54 -5.40 -5.74
C ARG A 72 -0.93 -3.99 -5.68
N ILE A 73 -1.58 -3.04 -5.00
CA ILE A 73 -1.01 -1.71 -4.79
C ILE A 73 0.24 -1.82 -3.91
N ALA A 74 0.18 -2.62 -2.83
CA ALA A 74 1.33 -2.87 -1.98
C ALA A 74 2.49 -3.56 -2.72
N ASP A 75 2.20 -4.50 -3.63
CA ASP A 75 3.20 -5.13 -4.53
C ASP A 75 3.90 -4.08 -5.39
N ILE A 76 3.14 -3.17 -6.01
CA ILE A 76 3.68 -2.10 -6.86
C ILE A 76 4.60 -1.18 -6.05
N ILE A 77 4.19 -0.79 -4.84
CA ILE A 77 4.99 0.07 -3.95
C ILE A 77 6.32 -0.61 -3.60
N ALA A 78 6.28 -1.88 -3.18
CA ALA A 78 7.47 -2.64 -2.83
C ALA A 78 8.39 -2.86 -4.04
N ALA A 79 7.83 -3.23 -5.19
CA ALA A 79 8.58 -3.46 -6.44
C ALA A 79 9.24 -2.18 -6.97
N ALA A 80 8.67 -1.00 -6.68
CA ALA A 80 9.27 0.30 -6.99
C ALA A 80 10.44 0.68 -6.06
N GLY A 81 10.75 -0.12 -5.02
CA GLY A 81 11.90 0.09 -4.13
C GLY A 81 11.62 1.00 -2.92
N PHE A 82 10.36 1.39 -2.70
CA PHE A 82 9.95 2.08 -1.48
C PHE A 82 9.95 1.12 -0.29
N ASN A 83 10.41 1.59 0.87
CA ASN A 83 10.40 0.83 2.13
C ASN A 83 9.48 1.44 3.19
N CYS A 84 8.77 2.51 2.84
CA CYS A 84 7.73 3.07 3.69
C CYS A 84 6.59 3.71 2.89
N VAL A 85 5.44 3.81 3.54
CA VAL A 85 4.30 4.60 3.07
C VAL A 85 3.93 5.62 4.13
N ARG A 86 3.85 6.90 3.76
CA ARG A 86 3.13 7.91 4.53
C ARG A 86 1.64 7.74 4.24
N LEU A 87 0.93 7.11 5.15
CA LEU A 87 -0.49 6.83 5.03
C LEU A 87 -1.27 7.87 5.81
N THR A 88 -1.90 8.77 5.06
CA THR A 88 -2.65 9.90 5.63
C THR A 88 -4.03 9.44 6.14
N TYR A 89 -4.50 10.03 7.23
CA TYR A 89 -5.87 9.87 7.74
C TYR A 89 -6.41 11.21 8.25
N SER A 90 -7.72 11.30 8.44
CA SER A 90 -8.39 12.47 9.03
C SER A 90 -8.78 12.25 10.51
N VAL A 91 -8.87 13.31 11.30
CA VAL A 91 -9.22 13.20 12.73
C VAL A 91 -10.63 12.63 12.93
N ASP A 92 -11.60 13.03 12.12
CA ASP A 92 -12.96 12.49 12.17
C ASP A 92 -12.99 10.96 11.93
N HIS A 93 -12.16 10.42 11.04
CA HIS A 93 -11.98 8.98 10.90
C HIS A 93 -11.36 8.36 12.15
N ALA A 94 -10.33 8.98 12.73
CA ALA A 94 -9.70 8.47 13.95
C ALA A 94 -10.66 8.46 15.15
N LEU A 95 -11.62 9.39 15.20
CA LEU A 95 -12.66 9.46 16.23
C LEU A 95 -13.85 8.52 15.94
N ALA A 96 -14.15 8.24 14.66
CA ALA A 96 -15.21 7.32 14.24
C ALA A 96 -14.72 6.14 13.37
N PRO A 97 -13.73 5.34 13.81
CA PRO A 97 -13.12 4.29 12.99
C PRO A 97 -14.01 3.05 12.78
N GLY A 98 -15.21 3.04 13.37
CA GLY A 98 -16.20 1.97 13.24
C GLY A 98 -17.17 2.14 12.06
N VAL A 99 -17.12 3.26 11.35
CA VAL A 99 -18.00 3.53 10.19
C VAL A 99 -17.79 2.46 9.12
N LYS A 100 -18.89 1.91 8.58
CA LYS A 100 -18.83 0.95 7.47
C LYS A 100 -18.40 1.65 6.20
N VAL A 101 -17.63 0.96 5.35
CA VAL A 101 -17.15 1.54 4.09
C VAL A 101 -18.31 2.05 3.24
N ARG A 102 -19.41 1.30 3.14
CA ARG A 102 -20.62 1.76 2.43
C ARG A 102 -21.12 3.11 2.95
N ASP A 103 -21.23 3.26 4.27
CA ASP A 103 -21.77 4.46 4.90
C ASP A 103 -20.80 5.64 4.73
N ALA A 104 -19.49 5.37 4.76
CA ALA A 104 -18.46 6.37 4.48
C ALA A 104 -18.53 6.87 3.02
N PHE A 105 -18.75 5.99 2.05
CA PHE A 105 -18.95 6.38 0.64
C PHE A 105 -20.20 7.25 0.46
N VAL A 106 -21.31 6.88 1.11
CA VAL A 106 -22.57 7.67 1.06
C VAL A 106 -22.39 9.04 1.71
N SER A 107 -21.69 9.11 2.85
CA SER A 107 -21.40 10.37 3.53
C SER A 107 -20.47 11.26 2.71
N GLY A 108 -19.40 10.70 2.17
CA GLY A 108 -18.42 11.43 1.36
C GLY A 108 -19.00 12.00 0.07
N ALA A 109 -19.95 11.30 -0.55
CA ALA A 109 -20.70 11.78 -1.70
C ALA A 109 -21.38 13.13 -1.45
N GLY A 110 -22.05 13.27 -0.30
CA GLY A 110 -22.74 14.48 0.09
C GLY A 110 -21.77 15.65 0.26
N SER A 111 -20.61 15.40 0.87
CA SER A 111 -19.56 16.41 1.04
C SER A 111 -18.91 16.84 -0.28
N ALA A 112 -18.74 15.91 -1.23
CA ALA A 112 -18.14 16.18 -2.53
C ALA A 112 -19.15 16.67 -3.61
N GLY A 113 -20.43 16.76 -3.29
CA GLY A 113 -21.48 17.13 -4.25
C GLY A 113 -21.69 16.10 -5.38
N VAL A 114 -21.41 14.83 -5.12
CA VAL A 114 -21.48 13.74 -6.11
C VAL A 114 -22.81 12.99 -6.00
N GLN A 115 -23.40 12.65 -7.15
CA GLN A 115 -24.65 11.89 -7.21
C GLN A 115 -24.51 10.46 -6.66
N ARG A 116 -25.55 9.98 -5.99
CA ARG A 116 -25.56 8.68 -5.31
C ARG A 116 -25.27 7.51 -6.26
N GLU A 117 -25.77 7.56 -7.49
CA GLU A 117 -25.57 6.51 -8.49
C GLU A 117 -24.09 6.37 -8.86
N ALA A 118 -23.36 7.49 -8.94
CA ALA A 118 -21.93 7.48 -9.21
C ALA A 118 -21.14 6.86 -8.05
N VAL A 119 -21.61 7.06 -6.82
CA VAL A 119 -21.02 6.54 -5.59
C VAL A 119 -21.25 5.04 -5.47
N ASP A 120 -22.47 4.57 -5.74
CA ASP A 120 -22.79 3.14 -5.77
C ASP A 120 -21.95 2.43 -6.84
N GLY A 121 -21.77 3.05 -8.01
CA GLY A 121 -20.88 2.54 -9.05
C GLY A 121 -19.41 2.48 -8.62
N LEU A 122 -18.92 3.46 -7.84
CA LEU A 122 -17.56 3.44 -7.29
C LEU A 122 -17.40 2.34 -6.24
N LEU A 123 -18.34 2.24 -5.30
CA LEU A 123 -18.32 1.23 -4.25
C LEU A 123 -18.41 -0.19 -4.83
N ALA A 124 -19.23 -0.41 -5.87
CA ALA A 124 -19.30 -1.67 -6.58
C ALA A 124 -17.95 -2.06 -7.22
N ARG A 125 -17.22 -1.09 -7.79
CA ARG A 125 -15.86 -1.33 -8.32
C ARG A 125 -14.86 -1.65 -7.21
N VAL A 126 -14.95 -0.98 -6.06
CA VAL A 126 -14.14 -1.34 -4.88
C VAL A 126 -14.40 -2.79 -4.49
N ALA A 127 -15.67 -3.18 -4.35
CA ALA A 127 -16.05 -4.54 -3.99
C ALA A 127 -15.64 -5.58 -5.05
N GLN A 128 -15.68 -5.24 -6.34
CA GLN A 128 -15.20 -6.13 -7.39
C GLN A 128 -13.70 -6.46 -7.26
N LYS A 129 -12.88 -5.47 -6.85
CA LYS A 129 -11.43 -5.65 -6.67
C LYS A 129 -11.07 -6.15 -5.27
N ASN A 130 -11.90 -5.87 -4.28
CA ASN A 130 -11.70 -6.15 -2.87
C ASN A 130 -13.02 -6.68 -2.25
N PRO A 131 -13.46 -7.92 -2.55
CA PRO A 131 -14.78 -8.43 -2.17
C PRO A 131 -15.08 -8.37 -0.67
N TRP A 132 -14.05 -8.61 0.15
CA TRP A 132 -14.07 -8.52 1.60
C TRP A 132 -14.57 -7.17 2.15
N VAL A 133 -14.57 -6.10 1.34
CA VAL A 133 -15.07 -4.77 1.74
C VAL A 133 -16.58 -4.80 2.01
N LEU A 134 -17.36 -5.60 1.27
CA LEU A 134 -18.83 -5.67 1.42
C LEU A 134 -19.32 -7.02 1.94
N GLU A 135 -18.50 -8.08 1.89
CA GLU A 135 -18.83 -9.39 2.44
C GLU A 135 -18.93 -9.38 3.97
N GLY A 136 -19.60 -10.40 4.54
CA GLY A 136 -19.63 -10.62 5.99
C GLY A 136 -20.23 -9.48 6.82
N GLY A 137 -21.16 -8.72 6.25
CA GLY A 137 -21.75 -7.53 6.90
C GLY A 137 -20.95 -6.24 6.71
N GLY A 138 -19.97 -6.23 5.81
CA GLY A 138 -19.20 -5.08 5.38
C GLY A 138 -18.05 -4.70 6.32
N ALA A 139 -16.92 -4.32 5.73
CA ALA A 139 -15.76 -3.81 6.44
C ALA A 139 -16.02 -2.41 7.02
N THR A 140 -15.33 -2.08 8.11
CA THR A 140 -15.21 -0.71 8.59
C THR A 140 -14.04 0.00 7.91
N THR A 141 -14.02 1.33 7.91
CA THR A 141 -12.88 2.11 7.41
C THR A 141 -11.58 1.72 8.10
N ARG A 142 -11.61 1.48 9.42
CA ARG A 142 -10.46 0.92 10.17
C ARG A 142 -9.99 -0.42 9.64
N ARG A 143 -10.92 -1.33 9.33
CA ARG A 143 -10.54 -2.64 8.79
C ARG A 143 -9.82 -2.52 7.45
N VAL A 144 -10.16 -1.50 6.65
CA VAL A 144 -9.43 -1.19 5.42
C VAL A 144 -8.00 -0.74 5.74
N PHE A 145 -7.82 0.19 6.68
CA PHE A 145 -6.48 0.63 7.11
C PHE A 145 -5.64 -0.52 7.67
N GLU A 146 -6.22 -1.39 8.50
CA GLU A 146 -5.56 -2.60 9.01
C GLU A 146 -5.09 -3.50 7.86
N ARG A 147 -5.94 -3.74 6.86
CA ARG A 147 -5.58 -4.58 5.71
C ARG A 147 -4.47 -3.96 4.87
N VAL A 148 -4.49 -2.64 4.69
CA VAL A 148 -3.44 -1.88 3.99
C VAL A 148 -2.12 -1.96 4.74
N ILE A 149 -2.10 -1.64 6.04
CA ILE A 149 -0.91 -1.70 6.89
C ILE A 149 -0.34 -3.12 6.91
N LYS A 150 -1.18 -4.14 7.06
CA LYS A 150 -0.74 -5.54 7.02
C LYS A 150 -0.14 -5.89 5.66
N SER A 151 -0.79 -5.50 4.56
CA SER A 151 -0.31 -5.83 3.21
C SER A 151 1.03 -5.19 2.89
N LEU A 152 1.26 -3.96 3.37
CA LEU A 152 2.54 -3.28 3.29
C LEU A 152 3.60 -3.98 4.14
N TRP A 153 3.28 -4.32 5.38
CA TRP A 153 4.19 -5.01 6.30
C TRP A 153 4.63 -6.38 5.79
N ASP A 154 3.71 -7.17 5.25
CA ASP A 154 3.99 -8.48 4.63
C ASP A 154 5.01 -8.38 3.47
N ARG A 155 5.29 -7.16 2.97
CA ARG A 155 6.24 -6.84 1.89
C ARG A 155 7.46 -6.04 2.36
N GLY A 156 7.67 -5.93 3.68
CA GLY A 156 8.78 -5.17 4.26
C GLY A 156 8.62 -3.66 4.20
N VAL A 157 7.40 -3.16 3.93
CA VAL A 157 7.12 -1.72 3.81
C VAL A 157 6.51 -1.21 5.12
N VAL A 158 7.20 -0.28 5.78
CA VAL A 158 6.74 0.32 7.04
C VAL A 158 5.66 1.37 6.78
N THR A 159 4.63 1.43 7.62
CA THR A 159 3.62 2.50 7.53
C THR A 159 3.93 3.61 8.53
N ILE A 160 3.94 4.86 8.06
CA ILE A 160 3.98 6.08 8.88
C ILE A 160 2.58 6.69 8.81
N LEU A 161 1.83 6.63 9.91
CA LEU A 161 0.51 7.24 9.99
C LEU A 161 0.65 8.75 10.12
N ASP A 162 -0.09 9.47 9.28
CA ASP A 162 -0.05 10.93 9.18
C ASP A 162 -1.44 11.50 9.45
N ASN A 163 -1.58 12.21 10.57
CA ASN A 163 -2.77 12.99 10.85
C ASN A 163 -2.80 14.21 9.92
N HIS A 164 -3.57 14.11 8.84
CA HIS A 164 -3.45 15.03 7.71
C HIS A 164 -4.38 16.24 7.82
N VAL A 165 -5.64 15.99 8.20
CA VAL A 165 -6.72 16.98 8.23
C VAL A 165 -7.71 16.66 9.33
N SER A 166 -8.41 17.67 9.85
CA SER A 166 -9.42 17.46 10.90
C SER A 166 -10.68 16.77 10.38
N LYS A 167 -11.13 17.12 9.17
CA LYS A 167 -12.29 16.54 8.50
C LYS A 167 -11.86 15.92 7.18
N ALA A 168 -12.44 14.78 6.83
CA ALA A 168 -12.14 14.09 5.59
C ALA A 168 -12.45 14.95 4.36
N GLY A 169 -11.54 14.97 3.39
CA GLY A 169 -11.66 15.78 2.18
C GLY A 169 -10.29 16.18 1.61
N TRP A 170 -10.29 16.86 0.46
CA TRP A 170 -9.07 17.41 -0.11
C TRP A 170 -8.45 18.47 0.82
N CYS A 171 -7.12 18.40 1.03
CA CYS A 171 -6.43 19.38 1.85
C CYS A 171 -6.18 20.68 1.06
N CYS A 172 -6.10 21.79 1.81
CA CYS A 172 -5.64 23.09 1.32
C CYS A 172 -6.61 23.90 0.45
N GLU A 173 -7.92 23.75 0.66
CA GLU A 173 -8.87 24.83 0.35
C GLU A 173 -8.84 25.93 1.41
#